data_AF-A0A2G2WVX4-F1
#
_entry.id   AF-A0A2G2WVX4-F1
#
_cell.length_a   1.000
_cell.length_b   1.000
_cell.length_c   1.000
_cell.angle_alpha   90.00
_cell.angle_beta   90.00
_cell.angle_gamma   90.00
#
_symmetry.space_group_name_H-M   'P 1'
#
loop_
_entity.id
_entity.type
_entity.pdbx_description
1 polymer ?
#
loop_
_entity_poly.entity_id
_entity_poly.type
_entity_poly.pdbx_seq_one_letter_code
_entity_poly.pdbx_strand_id
1 'polypeptide(L)'
;MVVLLATSYLAIFSEAGSSSSSQFSNAILIKVDQSGRGDYRRIQDAIDAVPSRNSQHVFILVKPGVYREKVVVPADKPFITISGRKNTVEHTIITGNDYGDIFKSPTFTVFASDFVARYLTIQVCKSWSMVLSVSLFLFLNCFSLSRGSIGNNRSASNR
;
A
#
# COMPACT_ATOMS: atom_id res chain seq x y z
N MET A 1 -51.73 -54.98 8.79
CA MET A 1 -51.35 -54.15 9.95
C MET A 1 -49.97 -54.59 10.43
N VAL A 2 -49.02 -53.66 10.35
CA VAL A 2 -47.97 -53.36 11.33
C VAL A 2 -46.76 -54.32 11.47
N VAL A 3 -45.69 -53.91 10.78
CA VAL A 3 -44.32 -53.66 11.26
C VAL A 3 -43.47 -54.86 11.74
N LEU A 4 -42.64 -55.37 10.83
CA LEU A 4 -41.39 -56.08 11.16
C LEU A 4 -40.37 -55.06 11.68
N LEU A 5 -40.14 -55.06 12.99
CA LEU A 5 -39.10 -54.30 13.67
C LEU A 5 -37.72 -54.93 13.42
N ALA A 6 -37.13 -54.63 12.27
CA ALA A 6 -35.69 -54.68 12.10
C ALA A 6 -35.22 -53.22 12.07
N THR A 7 -34.89 -52.67 13.25
CA THR A 7 -34.25 -51.37 13.34
C THR A 7 -32.83 -51.48 12.79
N SER A 8 -32.71 -51.43 11.46
CA SER A 8 -31.46 -51.15 10.77
C SER A 8 -31.05 -49.73 11.16
N TYR A 9 -30.16 -49.63 12.14
CA TYR A 9 -29.56 -48.38 12.58
C TYR A 9 -28.62 -47.89 11.48
N LEU A 10 -29.15 -47.14 10.52
CA LEU A 10 -28.30 -46.37 9.60
C LEU A 10 -27.69 -45.23 10.41
N ALA A 11 -26.47 -45.43 10.90
CA ALA A 11 -25.66 -44.36 11.46
C ALA A 11 -25.28 -43.40 10.32
N ILE A 12 -26.03 -42.31 10.18
CA ILE A 12 -25.67 -41.18 9.31
C ILE A 12 -24.55 -40.43 10.04
N PHE A 13 -23.29 -40.70 9.67
CA PHE A 13 -22.17 -39.85 10.07
C PHE A 13 -22.25 -38.54 9.28
N SER A 14 -22.67 -37.46 9.95
CA SER A 14 -22.48 -36.11 9.43
C SER A 14 -21.05 -35.69 9.78
N GLU A 15 -20.18 -35.66 8.76
CA GLU A 15 -18.92 -34.93 8.86
C GLU A 15 -19.27 -33.44 8.91
N ALA A 16 -19.26 -32.88 10.12
CA ALA A 16 -19.20 -31.45 10.30
C ALA A 16 -17.88 -30.97 9.70
N GLY A 17 -17.94 -30.49 8.46
CA GLY A 17 -16.85 -29.78 7.83
C GLY A 17 -16.45 -28.63 8.74
N SER A 18 -15.32 -28.79 9.43
CA SER A 18 -14.67 -27.72 10.16
C SER A 18 -14.16 -26.73 9.12
N SER A 19 -14.98 -25.71 8.83
CA SER A 19 -14.49 -24.52 8.17
C SER A 19 -13.52 -23.85 9.13
N SER A 20 -12.23 -24.20 9.01
CA SER A 20 -11.15 -23.48 9.64
C SER A 20 -11.16 -22.08 9.05
N SER A 21 -11.86 -21.16 9.74
CA SER A 21 -11.59 -19.73 9.59
C SER A 21 -10.15 -19.54 10.03
N SER A 22 -9.22 -19.59 9.08
CA SER A 22 -7.86 -19.12 9.28
C SER A 22 -7.98 -17.75 9.94
N GLN A 23 -7.51 -17.64 11.18
CA GLN A 23 -7.38 -16.38 11.87
C GLN A 23 -6.37 -15.54 11.08
N PHE A 24 -6.87 -14.86 10.04
CA PHE A 24 -6.18 -13.74 9.47
C PHE A 24 -6.18 -12.70 10.58
N SER A 25 -4.99 -12.33 11.06
CA SER A 25 -4.78 -11.09 11.78
C SER A 25 -5.64 -10.02 11.11
N ASN A 26 -6.48 -9.32 11.88
CA ASN A 26 -7.40 -8.27 11.41
C ASN A 26 -6.61 -7.16 10.71
N ALA A 27 -6.24 -7.42 9.47
CA ALA A 27 -5.42 -6.55 8.65
C ALA A 27 -6.39 -5.61 7.93
N ILE A 28 -6.31 -4.33 8.26
CA ILE A 28 -7.22 -3.33 7.72
C ILE A 28 -6.82 -3.09 6.27
N LEU A 29 -7.72 -3.36 5.33
CA LEU A 29 -7.50 -3.09 3.91
C LEU A 29 -8.15 -1.76 3.53
N ILE A 30 -7.35 -0.81 3.05
CA ILE A 30 -7.79 0.48 2.54
C ILE A 30 -7.50 0.54 1.04
N LYS A 31 -8.50 0.84 0.22
CA LYS A 31 -8.36 0.97 -1.24
C LYS A 31 -8.29 2.43 -1.66
N VAL A 32 -7.23 2.77 -2.39
CA VAL A 32 -7.06 4.11 -2.97
C VAL A 32 -7.29 4.06 -4.48
N ASP A 33 -8.19 4.92 -4.95
CA ASP A 33 -8.58 5.02 -6.35
C ASP A 33 -8.98 6.47 -6.72
N GLN A 34 -8.22 7.08 -7.63
CA GLN A 34 -8.49 8.45 -8.10
C GLN A 34 -9.86 8.60 -8.79
N SER A 35 -10.36 7.51 -9.40
CA SER A 35 -11.67 7.47 -10.06
C SER A 35 -12.84 7.45 -9.07
N GLY A 36 -12.58 7.33 -7.77
CA GLY A 36 -13.60 7.34 -6.72
C GLY A 36 -14.27 6.00 -6.47
N ARG A 37 -13.81 4.91 -7.09
CA ARG A 37 -14.30 3.53 -6.84
C ARG A 37 -13.52 2.80 -5.74
N GLY A 38 -12.87 3.56 -4.86
CA GLY A 38 -12.12 3.09 -3.70
C GLY A 38 -12.57 3.84 -2.45
N ASP A 39 -11.99 3.52 -1.31
CA ASP A 39 -12.31 4.16 -0.03
C ASP A 39 -11.82 5.62 0.00
N TYR A 40 -10.66 5.88 -0.62
CA TYR A 40 -10.07 7.21 -0.74
C TYR A 40 -9.62 7.51 -2.17
N ARG A 41 -9.56 8.80 -2.51
CA ARG A 41 -9.07 9.28 -3.82
C ARG A 41 -7.59 9.64 -3.80
N ARG A 42 -7.07 10.03 -2.64
CA ARG A 42 -5.69 10.43 -2.40
C ARG A 42 -5.01 9.42 -1.47
N ILE A 43 -3.70 9.29 -1.61
CA ILE A 43 -2.89 8.41 -0.77
C ILE A 43 -2.73 9.04 0.63
N GLN A 44 -2.57 10.36 0.70
CA GLN A 44 -2.46 11.06 1.99
C GLN A 44 -3.71 10.87 2.84
N ASP A 45 -4.91 11.03 2.27
CA ASP A 45 -6.18 10.85 2.99
C ASP A 45 -6.30 9.43 3.58
N ALA A 46 -5.81 8.41 2.86
CA ALA A 46 -5.80 7.03 3.35
C ALA A 46 -4.83 6.81 4.52
N ILE A 47 -3.69 7.49 4.53
CA ILE A 47 -2.75 7.48 5.67
C ILE A 47 -3.33 8.26 6.84
N ASP A 48 -4.02 9.37 6.57
CA ASP A 48 -4.63 10.23 7.58
C ASP A 48 -5.77 9.52 8.32
N ALA A 49 -6.51 8.67 7.61
CA ALA A 49 -7.56 7.82 8.16
C ALA A 49 -7.06 6.75 9.16
N VAL A 50 -5.78 6.37 9.10
CA VAL A 50 -5.21 5.41 10.06
C VAL A 50 -5.14 6.05 11.45
N PRO A 51 -5.68 5.39 12.50
CA PRO A 51 -5.61 5.92 13.86
C PRO A 51 -4.16 6.04 14.34
N SER A 52 -3.88 7.07 15.13
CA SER A 52 -2.59 7.22 15.80
C SER A 52 -2.33 6.05 16.76
N ARG A 53 -1.07 5.61 16.87
CA ARG A 53 -0.61 4.47 17.69
C ARG A 53 -1.30 3.14 17.33
N ASN A 54 -1.55 2.95 16.06
CA ASN A 54 -2.10 1.71 15.53
C ASN A 54 -1.19 0.50 15.82
N SER A 55 -1.78 -0.60 16.29
CA SER A 55 -1.10 -1.87 16.56
C SER A 55 -1.42 -2.96 15.53
N GLN A 56 -2.32 -2.68 14.58
CA GLN A 56 -2.75 -3.61 13.55
C GLN A 56 -2.04 -3.34 12.22
N HIS A 57 -1.82 -4.36 11.39
CA HIS A 57 -1.26 -4.11 10.06
C HIS A 57 -2.29 -3.46 9.15
N VAL A 58 -1.96 -2.29 8.59
CA VAL A 58 -2.81 -1.59 7.63
C VAL A 58 -2.24 -1.78 6.24
N PHE A 59 -3.03 -2.36 5.34
CA PHE A 59 -2.70 -2.55 3.94
C PHE A 59 -3.43 -1.52 3.08
N ILE A 60 -2.67 -0.57 2.52
CA ILE A 60 -3.16 0.43 1.59
C ILE A 60 -2.92 -0.08 0.17
N LEU A 61 -3.99 -0.50 -0.51
CA LEU A 61 -3.96 -0.95 -1.89
C LEU A 61 -4.21 0.24 -2.83
N VAL A 62 -3.18 0.63 -3.58
CA VAL A 62 -3.26 1.73 -4.53
C VAL A 62 -3.56 1.19 -5.93
N LYS A 63 -4.66 1.65 -6.53
CA LYS A 63 -4.98 1.31 -7.92
C LYS A 63 -4.10 2.08 -8.91
N PRO A 64 -3.88 1.53 -10.12
CA PRO A 64 -3.14 2.22 -11.16
C PRO A 64 -3.76 3.59 -11.46
N GLY A 65 -2.90 4.61 -11.53
CA GLY A 65 -3.24 6.02 -11.64
C GLY A 65 -1.99 6.90 -11.46
N VAL A 66 -2.12 8.18 -11.79
CA VAL A 66 -1.05 9.18 -11.64
C VAL A 66 -1.42 10.10 -10.48
N TYR A 67 -0.83 9.84 -9.32
CA TYR A 67 -1.05 10.54 -8.06
C TYR A 67 -0.10 11.73 -7.95
N ARG A 68 -0.62 12.92 -8.24
CA ARG A 68 0.11 14.19 -8.12
C ARG A 68 -0.05 14.77 -6.71
N GLU A 69 0.63 14.17 -5.75
CA GLU A 69 0.53 14.54 -4.34
C GLU A 69 1.84 14.32 -3.58
N LYS A 70 1.98 15.02 -2.45
CA LYS A 70 3.01 14.80 -1.46
C LYS A 70 2.48 13.83 -0.41
N VAL A 71 3.24 12.78 -0.14
CA VAL A 71 2.89 11.76 0.84
C VAL A 71 3.84 11.83 2.03
N VAL A 72 3.27 12.01 3.22
CA VAL A 72 4.00 12.01 4.48
C VAL A 72 3.39 10.98 5.41
N VAL A 73 4.19 9.99 5.79
CA VAL A 73 3.81 8.98 6.78
C VAL A 73 4.38 9.40 8.13
N PRO A 74 3.55 9.91 9.07
CA PRO A 74 4.02 10.36 10.38
C PRO A 74 4.52 9.18 11.24
N ALA A 75 5.43 9.47 12.17
CA ALA A 75 6.00 8.45 13.06
C ALA A 75 4.96 7.78 13.98
N ASP A 76 3.89 8.51 14.29
CA ASP A 76 2.81 8.06 15.17
C ASP A 76 1.94 6.93 14.59
N LYS A 77 2.18 6.52 13.33
CA LYS A 77 1.36 5.53 12.63
C LYS A 77 2.21 4.36 12.10
N PRO A 78 2.60 3.40 12.97
CA PRO A 78 3.40 2.24 12.55
C PRO A 78 2.56 1.17 11.82
N PHE A 79 3.25 0.17 11.25
CA PHE A 79 2.66 -1.01 10.59
C PHE A 79 1.84 -0.73 9.32
N ILE A 80 2.19 0.32 8.58
CA ILE A 80 1.56 0.67 7.31
C ILE A 80 2.29 0.00 6.15
N THR A 81 1.56 -0.78 5.36
CA THR A 81 2.02 -1.32 4.09
C THR A 81 1.27 -0.68 2.94
N ILE A 82 1.97 0.05 2.08
CA ILE A 82 1.43 0.55 0.82
C ILE A 82 1.83 -0.39 -0.30
N SER A 83 0.84 -0.93 -1.00
CA SER A 83 1.07 -1.83 -2.12
C SER A 83 0.33 -1.30 -3.33
N GLY A 84 1.07 -1.08 -4.43
CA GLY A 84 0.43 -1.04 -5.74
C GLY A 84 0.03 -2.44 -6.19
N ARG A 85 -0.54 -2.53 -7.38
CA ARG A 85 -0.91 -3.81 -7.99
C ARG A 85 0.29 -4.39 -8.74
N LYS A 86 0.68 -5.62 -8.38
CA LYS A 86 1.87 -6.33 -8.90
C LYS A 86 1.97 -6.35 -10.44
N ASN A 87 0.83 -6.43 -11.13
CA ASN A 87 0.79 -6.48 -12.60
C ASN A 87 0.81 -5.09 -13.27
N THR A 88 0.66 -4.01 -12.49
CA THR A 88 0.53 -2.65 -13.02
C THR A 88 1.39 -1.65 -12.23
N VAL A 89 2.60 -2.05 -11.85
CA VAL A 89 3.57 -1.23 -11.11
C VAL A 89 3.89 0.07 -11.85
N GLU A 90 4.10 -0.03 -13.16
CA GLU A 90 4.43 1.11 -14.02
C GLU A 90 3.27 2.08 -14.20
N HIS A 91 2.04 1.62 -13.96
CA HIS A 91 0.84 2.45 -14.05
C HIS A 91 0.46 3.10 -12.73
N THR A 92 1.15 2.80 -11.62
CA THR A 92 0.90 3.44 -10.32
C THR A 92 2.04 4.40 -10.03
N ILE A 93 1.85 5.65 -10.46
CA ILE A 93 2.89 6.68 -10.44
C ILE A 93 2.54 7.70 -9.38
N ILE A 94 3.42 7.88 -8.40
CA ILE A 94 3.35 8.98 -7.42
C ILE A 94 4.34 10.04 -7.88
N THR A 95 3.87 11.25 -8.15
CA THR A 95 4.71 12.32 -8.68
C THR A 95 4.55 13.65 -7.96
N GLY A 96 5.67 14.34 -7.80
CA GLY A 96 5.76 15.68 -7.21
C GLY A 96 6.70 16.55 -8.04
N ASN A 97 6.44 17.86 -8.05
CA ASN A 97 7.21 18.87 -8.78
C ASN A 97 7.74 19.98 -7.85
N ASP A 98 7.82 19.69 -6.55
CA ASP A 98 8.22 20.67 -5.56
C ASP A 98 9.74 20.88 -5.56
N TYR A 99 10.12 22.15 -5.40
CA TYR A 99 11.50 22.62 -5.37
C TYR A 99 11.72 23.53 -4.15
N GLY A 100 12.92 23.49 -3.56
CA GLY A 100 13.27 24.27 -2.37
C GLY A 100 13.87 23.41 -1.27
N ASP A 101 13.47 23.66 -0.01
CA ASP A 101 14.02 23.01 1.19
C ASP A 101 14.07 21.48 1.05
N ILE A 102 15.19 20.88 1.44
CA ILE A 102 15.36 19.42 1.46
C ILE A 102 14.33 18.69 2.34
N PHE A 103 13.71 19.40 3.29
CA PHE A 103 12.64 18.88 4.15
C PHE A 103 11.23 19.06 3.58
N LYS A 104 11.03 19.96 2.60
CA LYS A 104 9.73 20.26 1.97
C LYS A 104 9.62 19.82 0.51
N SER A 105 10.75 19.52 -0.12
CA SER A 105 10.85 19.00 -1.49
C SER A 105 10.65 17.49 -1.67
N PRO A 106 10.72 16.60 -0.66
CA PRO A 106 10.48 15.18 -0.92
C PRO A 106 9.01 14.93 -1.23
N THR A 107 8.74 14.26 -2.36
CA THR A 107 7.41 13.80 -2.76
C THR A 107 6.89 12.72 -1.81
N PHE A 108 7.80 11.96 -1.19
CA PHE A 108 7.49 10.82 -0.34
C PHE A 108 8.39 10.81 0.89
N THR A 109 7.81 10.95 2.08
CA THR A 109 8.54 11.01 3.36
C THR A 109 7.97 9.99 4.34
N VAL A 110 8.82 9.18 4.94
CA VAL A 110 8.42 8.15 5.90
C VAL A 110 9.14 8.34 7.22
N PHE A 111 8.36 8.56 8.28
CA PHE A 111 8.84 8.60 9.66
C PHE A 111 8.36 7.39 10.48
N ALA A 112 7.36 6.65 9.98
CA ALA A 112 6.83 5.46 10.63
C ALA A 112 7.85 4.33 10.77
N SER A 113 7.66 3.52 11.82
CA SER A 113 8.37 2.25 12.01
C SER A 113 7.58 1.11 11.35
N ASP A 114 8.29 0.13 10.79
CA ASP A 114 7.72 -1.04 10.10
C ASP A 114 6.83 -0.66 8.92
N PHE A 115 7.27 0.37 8.20
CA PHE A 115 6.65 0.81 6.96
C PHE A 115 7.15 -0.03 5.79
N VAL A 116 6.25 -0.41 4.88
CA VAL A 116 6.59 -1.13 3.64
C VAL A 116 5.87 -0.50 2.45
N ALA A 117 6.61 -0.05 1.43
CA ALA A 117 6.07 0.33 0.13
C ALA A 117 6.57 -0.63 -0.95
N ARG A 118 5.65 -1.20 -1.74
CA ARG A 118 6.00 -2.12 -2.85
C ARG A 118 5.10 -1.94 -4.05
N TYR A 119 5.59 -2.34 -5.22
CA TYR A 119 4.82 -2.33 -6.48
C TYR A 119 4.31 -0.95 -6.88
N LEU A 120 5.07 0.10 -6.54
CA LEU A 120 4.77 1.50 -6.86
C LEU A 120 5.94 2.11 -7.62
N THR A 121 5.65 3.17 -8.37
CA THR A 121 6.67 3.97 -9.04
C THR A 121 6.64 5.39 -8.47
N ILE A 122 7.78 5.86 -7.97
CA ILE A 122 7.93 7.23 -7.46
C ILE A 122 8.71 8.03 -8.49
N GLN A 123 8.11 9.13 -8.94
CA GLN A 123 8.64 10.01 -9.97
C GLN A 123 8.83 11.42 -9.43
N VAL A 124 10.08 11.88 -9.41
CA VAL A 124 10.38 13.29 -9.10
C VAL A 124 10.65 13.99 -10.43
N CYS A 125 9.71 14.81 -10.86
CA CYS A 125 9.89 15.62 -12.06
C CYS A 125 10.48 16.95 -11.62
N LYS A 126 11.67 17.29 -12.13
CA LYS A 126 12.31 18.57 -11.91
C LYS A 126 12.17 19.38 -13.20
N SER A 127 11.42 20.48 -13.16
CA SER A 127 11.46 21.46 -14.24
C SER A 127 12.74 22.28 -14.13
N TRP A 128 13.87 21.73 -14.56
CA TRP A 128 15.09 22.52 -14.70
C TRP A 128 15.02 23.26 -16.02
N SER A 129 14.59 24.53 -16.01
CA SER A 129 14.92 25.44 -17.10
C SER A 129 16.39 25.82 -16.92
N MET A 130 17.29 24.92 -17.31
CA MET A 130 18.73 25.20 -17.29
C MET A 130 19.03 25.93 -18.59
N VAL A 131 19.04 27.26 -18.55
CA VAL A 131 19.80 28.03 -19.54
C VAL A 131 21.25 27.59 -19.33
N LEU A 132 21.81 26.81 -20.26
CA LEU A 132 23.21 26.86 -20.69
C LEU A 132 23.43 25.90 -21.89
N SER A 133 23.64 26.54 -23.05
CA SER A 133 24.52 26.19 -24.18
C SER A 133 24.73 24.74 -24.63
N VAL A 134 24.34 24.49 -25.89
CA VAL A 134 24.84 23.49 -26.86
C VAL A 134 25.14 22.08 -26.32
N SER A 135 24.09 21.27 -26.19
CA SER A 135 24.07 19.92 -26.76
C SER A 135 22.63 19.46 -26.86
N LEU A 136 22.25 19.06 -28.06
CA LEU A 136 21.04 18.30 -28.34
C LEU A 136 21.09 17.01 -27.52
N PHE A 137 20.44 17.01 -26.36
CA PHE A 137 20.03 15.79 -25.68
C PHE A 137 18.71 16.10 -24.96
N LEU A 138 17.64 15.57 -25.53
CA LEU A 138 16.29 15.61 -24.99
C LEU A 138 16.28 14.76 -23.71
N PHE A 139 16.69 15.33 -22.58
CA PHE A 139 16.48 14.70 -21.29
C PHE A 139 15.35 15.42 -20.55
N LEU A 140 14.13 14.92 -20.79
CA LEU A 140 13.03 15.01 -19.83
C LEU A 140 13.45 14.23 -18.58
N ASN A 141 14.27 14.82 -17.70
CA ASN A 141 14.72 14.16 -16.49
C ASN A 141 13.62 14.15 -15.43
N CYS A 142 12.70 13.19 -15.53
CA CYS A 142 11.90 12.75 -14.39
C CYS A 142 12.56 11.48 -13.84
N PHE A 143 13.21 11.59 -12.66
CA PHE A 143 13.84 10.44 -12.02
C PHE A 143 12.74 9.50 -11.53
N SER A 144 12.74 8.25 -12.01
CA SER A 144 11.68 7.27 -11.76
C SER A 144 12.26 6.04 -11.07
N LEU A 145 11.95 5.85 -9.79
CA LEU A 145 12.23 4.60 -9.08
C LEU A 145 11.01 3.68 -9.25
N SER A 146 11.14 2.64 -10.07
CA SER A 146 10.10 1.64 -10.28
C SER A 146 10.52 0.28 -9.72
N ARG A 147 9.54 -0.52 -9.28
CA ARG A 147 9.71 -1.93 -8.85
C ARG A 147 10.56 -2.17 -7.59
N GLY A 148 11.02 -1.13 -6.90
CA GLY A 148 11.70 -1.24 -5.60
C GLY A 148 10.73 -1.50 -4.44
N SER A 149 11.23 -2.13 -3.38
CA SER A 149 10.57 -2.16 -2.08
C SER A 149 11.30 -1.17 -1.16
N ILE A 150 10.60 -0.14 -0.69
CA ILE A 150 11.14 0.80 0.31
C ILE A 150 10.55 0.37 1.65
N GLY A 151 11.40 -0.04 2.58
CA GLY A 151 10.97 -0.45 3.90
C GLY A 151 11.84 0.17 4.98
N ASN A 152 11.22 0.59 6.09
CA ASN A 152 11.94 1.00 7.28
C ASN A 152 11.65 -0.02 8.38
N ASN A 153 12.50 -1.03 8.50
CA ASN A 153 12.46 -1.96 9.61
C ASN A 153 13.36 -1.40 10.69
N ARG A 154 12.77 -0.86 11.77
CA ARG A 154 13.53 -0.80 13.01
C ARG A 154 13.61 -2.23 13.51
N SER A 155 14.66 -2.95 13.11
CA SER A 155 15.10 -4.10 13.90
C SER A 155 15.23 -3.59 15.32
N ALA A 156 14.31 -4.00 16.19
CA ALA A 156 14.48 -3.86 17.62
C ALA A 156 15.84 -4.51 17.93
N SER A 157 16.84 -3.67 18.15
CA SER A 157 18.09 -4.07 18.77
C SER A 157 17.69 -4.59 20.14
N ASN A 158 17.47 -5.90 20.23
CA ASN A 158 17.29 -6.56 21.50
C ASN A 158 18.59 -6.38 22.27
N ARG A 159 18.45 -5.98 23.54
CA ARG A 159 19.54 -5.79 24.49
C ARG A 159 20.33 -7.06 24.73
#